data_AF-A0A372DT17-F1
#
_entry.id   AF-A0A372DT17-F1
#
_cell.length_a   1.000
_cell.length_b   1.000
_cell.length_c   1.000
_cell.angle_alpha   90.00
_cell.angle_beta   90.00
_cell.angle_gamma   90.00
#
_symmetry.space_group_name_H-M   'P 1'
#
loop_
_entity.id
_entity.type
_entity.pdbx_description
1 polymer ?
#
loop_
_entity_poly.entity_id
_entity_poly.type
_entity_poly.pdbx_seq_one_letter_code
_entity_poly.pdbx_strand_id
1 'polypeptide(L)'
;MLALDTLLQELSVLASSYNSLGTRLSLAAGELTNLGTPPSAGLLQEAARYQQTFETLRDRAIALAKEAGLAGGAIPANLVSVRELEDFIRSLMPIGSPEAVQQQALAMLDRLLSIRYSGSSDAQGALEDCQTQARQVRGLVATAVPANLPQVAISLVKGNHPLCALLTLLEEADRLDDDRWVQLEDTVARSFGRSLAVAASRGKLQVGGQVAPAPREAPSTQTVAPLQASDVIFGATAPTAGAVALEVMVHIGGIGDRTFSDREFAGTIGESRAIEGMQIRFKQPIPGLGIRYMGHLQSTGDTAWVGEGEYVGSRLESRRLEGFTIELTGPEADRYQLFYQGHFARYGNSNVLSGGEFCGLRGDGLQLEALKVWIDRK
;
A
#
# COMPACT_ATOMS: atom_id res chain seq x y z
N MET A 1 2.10 11.52 29.94
CA MET A 1 2.32 10.07 30.16
C MET A 1 1.17 9.50 30.98
N LEU A 2 1.08 9.80 32.29
CA LEU A 2 -0.04 9.35 33.16
C LEU A 2 -1.44 9.57 32.55
N ALA A 3 -1.71 10.70 31.92
CA ALA A 3 -3.02 10.99 31.31
C ALA A 3 -3.37 10.08 30.11
N LEU A 4 -2.39 9.68 29.29
CA LEU A 4 -2.59 8.76 28.17
C LEU A 4 -2.78 7.32 28.67
N ASP A 5 -2.03 6.92 29.70
CA ASP A 5 -2.18 5.61 30.34
C ASP A 5 -3.57 5.45 30.97
N THR A 6 -4.07 6.49 31.65
CA THR A 6 -5.44 6.52 32.18
C THR A 6 -6.48 6.39 31.08
N LEU A 7 -6.31 7.08 29.94
CA LEU A 7 -7.24 6.95 28.81
C LEU A 7 -7.26 5.52 28.24
N LEU A 8 -6.10 4.86 28.09
CA LEU A 8 -6.06 3.47 27.64
C LEU A 8 -6.77 2.53 28.62
N GLN A 9 -6.60 2.75 29.93
CA GLN A 9 -7.29 1.96 30.94
C GLN A 9 -8.81 2.16 30.88
N GLU A 10 -9.30 3.39 30.80
CA GLU A 10 -10.73 3.70 30.67
C GLU A 10 -11.32 3.14 29.36
N LEU A 11 -10.57 3.23 28.25
CA LEU A 11 -10.96 2.66 26.98
C LEU A 11 -11.04 1.13 27.02
N SER A 12 -10.14 0.46 27.75
CA SER A 12 -10.19 -1.00 27.95
C SER A 12 -11.44 -1.44 28.72
N VAL A 13 -11.89 -0.63 29.69
CA VAL A 13 -13.15 -0.88 30.41
C VAL A 13 -14.32 -0.77 29.45
N LEU A 14 -14.36 0.27 28.61
CA LEU A 14 -15.38 0.42 27.58
C LEU A 14 -15.34 -0.76 26.58
N ALA A 15 -14.13 -1.18 26.16
CA ALA A 15 -13.88 -2.30 25.27
C ALA A 15 -14.43 -3.63 25.83
N SER A 16 -14.35 -3.84 27.13
CA SER A 16 -14.87 -5.06 27.76
C SER A 16 -16.41 -5.17 27.73
N SER A 17 -17.11 -4.05 27.52
CA SER A 17 -18.59 -3.99 27.63
C SER A 17 -19.34 -4.08 26.29
N TYR A 18 -18.72 -3.70 25.16
CA TYR A 18 -19.46 -3.51 23.90
C TYR A 18 -19.97 -4.82 23.30
N ASN A 19 -19.28 -5.95 23.47
CA ASN A 19 -19.69 -7.21 22.85
C ASN A 19 -21.02 -7.73 23.45
N SER A 20 -21.15 -7.64 24.78
CA SER A 20 -22.39 -7.99 25.50
C SER A 20 -23.54 -7.05 25.12
N LEU A 21 -23.27 -5.75 25.05
CA LEU A 21 -24.26 -4.76 24.63
C LEU A 21 -24.70 -4.99 23.17
N GLY A 22 -23.75 -5.22 22.26
CA GLY A 22 -24.01 -5.50 20.85
C GLY A 22 -24.86 -6.75 20.64
N THR A 23 -24.58 -7.82 21.39
CA THR A 23 -25.39 -9.05 21.37
C THR A 23 -26.84 -8.78 21.77
N ARG A 24 -27.06 -8.02 22.86
CA ARG A 24 -28.42 -7.68 23.32
C ARG A 24 -29.15 -6.73 22.37
N LEU A 25 -28.46 -5.77 21.75
CA LEU A 25 -29.04 -4.90 20.72
C LEU A 25 -29.45 -5.71 19.48
N SER A 26 -28.63 -6.66 19.06
CA SER A 26 -28.96 -7.56 17.93
C SER A 26 -30.21 -8.41 18.21
N LEU A 27 -30.30 -8.97 19.42
CA LEU A 27 -31.50 -9.71 19.85
C LEU A 27 -32.75 -8.82 19.85
N ALA A 28 -32.68 -7.63 20.45
CA ALA A 28 -33.80 -6.70 20.49
C ALA A 28 -34.23 -6.22 19.09
N ALA A 29 -33.27 -6.01 18.17
CA ALA A 29 -33.56 -5.71 16.77
C ALA A 29 -34.30 -6.87 16.08
N GLY A 30 -33.92 -8.11 16.37
CA GLY A 30 -34.61 -9.30 15.90
C GLY A 30 -36.04 -9.41 16.43
N GLU A 31 -36.28 -9.14 17.71
CA GLU A 31 -37.62 -9.14 18.30
C GLU A 31 -38.51 -8.05 17.72
N LEU A 32 -37.98 -6.84 17.52
CA LEU A 32 -38.71 -5.76 16.86
C LEU A 32 -39.09 -6.12 15.42
N THR A 33 -38.16 -6.72 14.67
CA THR A 33 -38.36 -7.08 13.27
C THR A 33 -39.39 -8.19 13.10
N ASN A 34 -39.32 -9.22 13.95
CA ASN A 34 -40.14 -10.44 13.79
C ASN A 34 -41.49 -10.35 14.53
N LEU A 35 -41.53 -9.67 15.67
CA LEU A 35 -42.68 -9.66 16.58
C LEU A 35 -43.25 -8.25 16.81
N GLY A 36 -42.56 -7.20 16.37
CA GLY A 36 -42.94 -5.82 16.67
C GLY A 36 -42.66 -5.39 18.10
N THR A 37 -41.89 -6.17 18.87
CA THR A 37 -41.58 -5.87 20.28
C THR A 37 -40.57 -4.71 20.35
N PRO A 38 -40.90 -3.58 20.99
CA PRO A 38 -39.96 -2.47 21.12
C PRO A 38 -38.80 -2.83 22.06
N PRO A 39 -37.56 -2.34 21.80
CA PRO A 39 -36.44 -2.49 22.72
C PRO A 39 -36.74 -1.89 24.10
N SER A 40 -36.18 -2.50 25.16
CA SER A 40 -36.39 -2.00 26.52
C SER A 40 -35.73 -0.64 26.75
N ALA A 41 -36.36 0.21 27.57
CA ALA A 41 -35.82 1.52 27.92
C ALA A 41 -34.42 1.43 28.56
N GLY A 42 -34.16 0.38 29.35
CA GLY A 42 -32.85 0.13 29.94
C GLY A 42 -31.77 -0.15 28.89
N LEU A 43 -32.07 -0.94 27.87
CA LEU A 43 -31.14 -1.24 26.77
C LEU A 43 -30.81 0.01 25.95
N LEU A 44 -31.83 0.83 25.65
CA LEU A 44 -31.63 2.10 24.94
C LEU A 44 -30.79 3.10 25.76
N GLN A 45 -31.03 3.19 27.07
CA GLN A 45 -30.22 4.02 27.97
C GLN A 45 -28.77 3.54 28.06
N GLU A 46 -28.54 2.23 28.08
CA GLU A 46 -27.20 1.66 28.11
C GLU A 46 -26.43 1.94 26.81
N ALA A 47 -27.09 1.81 25.65
CA ALA A 47 -26.50 2.18 24.36
C ALA A 47 -26.14 3.68 24.30
N ALA A 48 -27.03 4.55 24.79
CA ALA A 48 -26.75 5.99 24.86
C ALA A 48 -25.56 6.30 25.78
N ARG A 49 -25.45 5.65 26.95
CA ARG A 49 -24.31 5.80 27.87
C ARG A 49 -23.01 5.32 27.25
N TYR A 50 -23.03 4.22 26.51
CA TYR A 50 -21.86 3.72 25.80
C TYR A 50 -21.36 4.76 24.79
N GLN A 51 -22.26 5.29 23.95
CA GLN A 51 -21.91 6.33 22.97
C GLN A 51 -21.33 7.57 23.65
N GLN A 52 -21.98 8.08 24.70
CA GLN A 52 -21.52 9.27 25.42
C GLN A 52 -20.14 9.07 26.05
N THR A 53 -19.88 7.87 26.58
CA THR A 53 -18.58 7.50 27.16
C THR A 53 -17.49 7.48 26.08
N PHE A 54 -17.78 6.86 24.93
CA PHE A 54 -16.88 6.85 23.79
C PHE A 54 -16.53 8.27 23.30
N GLU A 55 -17.55 9.12 23.12
CA GLU A 55 -17.36 10.51 22.70
C GLU A 55 -16.50 11.30 23.69
N THR A 56 -16.74 11.12 25.00
CA THR A 56 -15.94 11.75 26.05
C THR A 56 -14.47 11.34 26.01
N LEU A 57 -14.19 10.03 25.82
CA LEU A 57 -12.83 9.53 25.71
C LEU A 57 -12.14 10.04 24.44
N ARG A 58 -12.86 10.07 23.31
CA ARG A 58 -12.37 10.61 22.04
C ARG A 58 -11.98 12.08 22.17
N ASP A 59 -12.85 12.89 22.74
CA ASP A 59 -12.62 14.34 22.85
C ASP A 59 -11.44 14.65 23.77
N ARG A 60 -11.26 13.86 24.85
CA ARG A 60 -10.08 13.94 25.74
C ARG A 60 -8.79 13.55 25.02
N ALA A 61 -8.80 12.48 24.21
CA ALA A 61 -7.63 12.08 23.43
C ALA A 61 -7.24 13.17 22.41
N ILE A 62 -8.23 13.76 21.72
CA ILE A 62 -8.02 14.87 20.78
C ILE A 62 -7.46 16.10 21.50
N ALA A 63 -7.95 16.43 22.71
CA ALA A 63 -7.44 17.53 23.50
C ALA A 63 -5.96 17.33 23.87
N LEU A 64 -5.59 16.14 24.35
CA LEU A 64 -4.18 15.81 24.66
C LEU A 64 -3.28 15.87 23.43
N ALA A 65 -3.77 15.44 22.26
CA ALA A 65 -3.00 15.55 21.01
C ALA A 65 -2.73 17.02 20.65
N LYS A 66 -3.73 17.89 20.79
CA LYS A 66 -3.59 19.33 20.56
C LYS A 66 -2.62 19.98 21.55
N GLU A 67 -2.69 19.61 22.82
CA GLU A 67 -1.75 20.07 23.85
C GLU A 67 -0.31 19.64 23.56
N ALA A 68 -0.12 18.47 22.95
CA ALA A 68 1.17 17.99 22.48
C ALA A 68 1.68 18.69 21.18
N GLY A 69 0.94 19.67 20.66
CA GLY A 69 1.34 20.45 19.49
C GLY A 69 0.98 19.82 18.14
N LEU A 70 0.18 18.74 18.12
CA LEU A 70 -0.34 18.18 16.87
C LEU A 70 -1.47 19.06 16.34
N ALA A 71 -1.29 19.64 15.15
CA ALA A 71 -2.29 20.45 14.46
C ALA A 71 -2.42 20.02 12.99
N GLY A 72 -3.62 20.17 12.42
CA GLY A 72 -3.92 20.04 10.97
C GLY A 72 -3.60 18.67 10.35
N GLY A 73 -4.62 17.91 9.94
CA GLY A 73 -4.47 16.63 9.22
C GLY A 73 -3.82 15.47 10.00
N ALA A 74 -3.04 15.75 11.05
CA ALA A 74 -2.39 14.78 11.92
C ALA A 74 -3.33 14.18 12.97
N ILE A 75 -4.45 14.85 13.28
CA ILE A 75 -5.55 14.27 14.05
C ILE A 75 -6.49 13.60 13.04
N PRO A 76 -6.79 12.30 13.17
CA PRO A 76 -7.68 11.60 12.26
C PRO A 76 -9.04 12.31 12.18
N ALA A 77 -9.53 12.54 10.96
CA ALA A 77 -10.79 13.25 10.73
C ALA A 77 -12.01 12.46 11.26
N ASN A 78 -11.87 11.15 11.43
CA ASN A 78 -12.93 10.28 11.93
C ASN A 78 -12.35 9.23 12.88
N LEU A 79 -12.72 9.31 14.16
CA LEU A 79 -12.46 8.29 15.17
C LEU A 79 -13.83 7.76 15.61
N VAL A 80 -14.26 6.65 15.02
CA VAL A 80 -15.62 6.10 15.16
C VAL A 80 -15.63 4.76 15.87
N SER A 81 -14.48 4.10 16.00
CA SER A 81 -14.37 2.83 16.72
C SER A 81 -13.42 2.92 17.91
N VAL A 82 -13.66 2.03 18.89
CA VAL A 82 -12.78 1.83 20.06
C VAL A 82 -11.35 1.51 19.60
N ARG A 83 -11.20 0.68 18.56
CA ARG A 83 -9.90 0.29 18.00
C ARG A 83 -9.15 1.49 17.42
N GLU A 84 -9.80 2.29 16.58
CA GLU A 84 -9.19 3.51 16.01
C GLU A 84 -8.76 4.51 17.11
N LEU A 85 -9.59 4.67 18.14
CA LEU A 85 -9.27 5.54 19.26
C LEU A 85 -8.10 5.00 20.08
N GLU A 86 -8.03 3.69 20.31
CA GLU A 86 -6.91 3.05 20.98
C GLU A 86 -5.61 3.25 20.21
N ASP A 87 -5.62 2.95 18.91
CA ASP A 87 -4.47 3.11 18.01
C ASP A 87 -4.00 4.57 17.99
N PHE A 88 -4.95 5.51 17.96
CA PHE A 88 -4.65 6.94 18.05
C PHE A 88 -3.97 7.29 19.38
N ILE A 89 -4.53 6.89 20.53
CA ILE A 89 -3.95 7.17 21.85
C ILE A 89 -2.54 6.57 21.98
N ARG A 90 -2.34 5.33 21.52
CA ARG A 90 -1.02 4.67 21.49
C ARG A 90 -0.03 5.44 20.61
N SER A 91 -0.49 6.00 19.49
CA SER A 91 0.35 6.83 18.63
C SER A 91 0.82 8.13 19.30
N LEU A 92 0.13 8.62 20.34
CA LEU A 92 0.51 9.81 21.10
C LEU A 92 1.54 9.52 22.20
N MET A 93 1.72 8.24 22.58
CA MET A 93 2.66 7.89 23.64
C MET A 93 4.11 8.14 23.19
N PRO A 94 4.96 8.70 24.07
CA PRO A 94 6.37 8.90 23.77
C PRO A 94 7.09 7.56 23.63
N ILE A 95 8.01 7.46 22.67
CA ILE A 95 8.68 6.21 22.26
C ILE A 95 10.02 6.00 23.02
N GLY A 96 10.29 6.80 24.05
CA GLY A 96 11.59 6.87 24.74
C GLY A 96 12.41 8.11 24.36
N SER A 97 13.66 8.17 24.83
CA SER A 97 14.57 9.27 24.45
C SER A 97 14.91 9.17 22.96
N PRO A 98 15.23 10.29 22.29
CA PRO A 98 15.61 10.24 20.89
C PRO A 98 16.82 9.34 20.63
N GLU A 99 17.81 9.27 21.53
CA GLU A 99 18.92 8.32 21.38
C GLU A 99 18.44 6.86 21.43
N ALA A 100 17.52 6.54 22.34
CA ALA A 100 16.95 5.21 22.45
C ALA A 100 16.15 4.82 21.19
N VAL A 101 15.34 5.75 20.65
CA VAL A 101 14.59 5.53 19.40
C VAL A 101 15.53 5.31 18.22
N GLN A 102 16.61 6.10 18.11
CA GLN A 102 17.61 5.92 17.06
C GLN A 102 18.31 4.56 17.17
N GLN A 103 18.76 4.18 18.37
CA GLN A 103 19.41 2.89 18.61
C GLN A 103 18.47 1.71 18.31
N GLN A 104 17.21 1.79 18.73
CA GLN A 104 16.23 0.74 18.50
C GLN A 104 15.88 0.61 17.00
N ALA A 105 15.68 1.73 16.30
CA ALA A 105 15.44 1.71 14.86
C ALA A 105 16.61 1.10 14.09
N LEU A 106 17.86 1.45 14.44
CA LEU A 106 19.06 0.86 13.83
C LEU A 106 19.16 -0.64 14.11
N ALA A 107 18.89 -1.08 15.34
CA ALA A 107 18.90 -2.50 15.71
C ALA A 107 17.85 -3.31 14.92
N MET A 108 16.65 -2.76 14.72
CA MET A 108 15.62 -3.40 13.89
C MET A 108 16.07 -3.51 12.42
N LEU A 109 16.64 -2.44 11.86
CA LEU A 109 17.15 -2.44 10.49
C LEU A 109 18.31 -3.43 10.32
N ASP A 110 19.23 -3.53 11.28
CA ASP A 110 20.30 -4.53 11.26
C ASP A 110 19.76 -5.96 11.27
N ARG A 111 18.69 -6.24 12.02
CA ARG A 111 18.01 -7.54 12.01
C ARG A 111 17.39 -7.85 10.65
N LEU A 112 16.71 -6.89 10.02
CA LEU A 112 16.18 -7.04 8.65
C LEU A 112 17.27 -7.36 7.63
N LEU A 113 18.42 -6.68 7.73
CA LEU A 113 19.56 -6.92 6.86
C LEU A 113 20.24 -8.27 7.11
N SER A 114 20.00 -8.88 8.28
CA SER A 114 20.50 -10.21 8.61
C SER A 114 19.62 -11.35 8.10
N ILE A 115 18.42 -11.06 7.58
CA ILE A 115 17.49 -12.06 7.05
C ILE A 115 18.12 -12.78 5.87
N ARG A 116 18.07 -14.10 5.88
CA ARG A 116 18.52 -14.96 4.78
C ARG A 116 17.36 -15.79 4.26
N TYR A 117 17.34 -15.98 2.95
CA TYR A 117 16.41 -16.89 2.29
C TYR A 117 17.12 -18.21 1.96
N SER A 118 16.46 -19.34 2.25
CA SER A 118 17.02 -20.69 2.03
C SER A 118 16.39 -21.45 0.86
N GLY A 119 15.60 -20.77 0.00
CA GLY A 119 14.92 -21.40 -1.14
C GLY A 119 15.51 -21.01 -2.51
N SER A 120 14.97 -21.62 -3.57
CA SER A 120 15.30 -21.33 -4.96
C SER A 120 14.09 -20.68 -5.67
N SER A 121 13.96 -19.34 -5.63
CA SER A 121 12.89 -18.61 -6.36
C SER A 121 13.02 -17.07 -6.31
N ASP A 122 12.08 -16.40 -6.98
CA ASP A 122 11.78 -14.95 -7.03
C ASP A 122 11.67 -14.24 -5.67
N ALA A 123 11.47 -14.98 -4.57
CA ALA A 123 11.45 -14.41 -3.22
C ALA A 123 12.83 -13.85 -2.79
N GLN A 124 13.92 -14.33 -3.40
CA GLN A 124 15.27 -13.81 -3.20
C GLN A 124 15.37 -12.35 -3.68
N GLY A 125 14.87 -12.04 -4.87
CA GLY A 125 14.89 -10.67 -5.41
C GLY A 125 14.02 -9.71 -4.57
N ALA A 126 12.82 -10.16 -4.20
CA ALA A 126 11.95 -9.39 -3.30
C ALA A 126 12.59 -9.12 -1.92
N LEU A 127 13.34 -10.08 -1.38
CA LEU A 127 14.12 -9.88 -0.15
C LEU A 127 15.26 -8.87 -0.37
N GLU A 128 15.97 -8.94 -1.50
CA GLU A 128 17.06 -8.01 -1.84
C GLU A 128 16.56 -6.57 -2.02
N ASP A 129 15.39 -6.38 -2.62
CA ASP A 129 14.73 -5.08 -2.74
C ASP A 129 14.31 -4.52 -1.37
N CYS A 130 13.67 -5.36 -0.55
CA CYS A 130 13.33 -5.03 0.84
C CYS A 130 14.57 -4.63 1.65
N GLN A 131 15.67 -5.39 1.53
CA GLN A 131 16.93 -5.08 2.19
C GLN A 131 17.59 -3.82 1.64
N THR A 132 17.40 -3.50 0.36
CA THR A 132 17.88 -2.25 -0.23
C THR A 132 17.15 -1.05 0.36
N GLN A 133 15.83 -1.12 0.51
CA GLN A 133 15.07 -0.10 1.23
C GLN A 133 15.53 0.01 2.69
N ALA A 134 15.75 -1.11 3.39
CA ALA A 134 16.25 -1.10 4.77
C ALA A 134 17.64 -0.45 4.87
N ARG A 135 18.56 -0.69 3.92
CA ARG A 135 19.89 -0.02 3.86
C ARG A 135 19.77 1.49 3.69
N GLN A 136 18.88 1.95 2.82
CA GLN A 136 18.64 3.38 2.60
C GLN A 136 18.12 4.05 3.88
N VAL A 137 17.09 3.47 4.50
CA VAL A 137 16.52 3.99 5.75
C VAL A 137 17.57 3.98 6.87
N ARG A 138 18.37 2.91 6.99
CA ARG A 138 19.45 2.81 7.98
C ARG A 138 20.48 3.92 7.81
N GLY A 139 20.87 4.26 6.58
CA GLY A 139 21.80 5.36 6.31
C GLY A 139 21.26 6.71 6.79
N LEU A 140 19.99 6.99 6.53
CA LEU A 140 19.31 8.20 7.01
C LEU A 140 19.25 8.26 8.54
N VAL A 141 18.91 7.15 9.20
CA VAL A 141 18.82 7.09 10.66
C VAL A 141 20.20 7.18 11.32
N ALA A 142 21.22 6.55 10.76
CA ALA A 142 22.58 6.54 11.34
C ALA A 142 23.28 7.91 11.27
N THR A 143 22.93 8.73 10.28
CA THR A 143 23.53 10.07 10.09
C THR A 143 22.71 11.19 10.71
N ALA A 144 21.51 10.90 11.19
CA ALA A 144 20.64 11.88 11.83
C ALA A 144 21.13 12.29 13.22
N VAL A 145 20.93 13.57 13.55
CA VAL A 145 21.12 14.07 14.91
C VAL A 145 19.93 13.60 15.76
N PRO A 146 20.13 13.07 16.99
CA PRO A 146 19.04 12.56 17.82
C PRO A 146 17.89 13.56 18.02
N ALA A 147 18.19 14.85 18.14
CA ALA A 147 17.18 15.90 18.29
C ALA A 147 16.28 16.09 17.03
N ASN A 148 16.67 15.56 15.88
CA ASN A 148 15.95 15.66 14.61
C ASN A 148 15.96 14.32 13.85
N LEU A 149 15.30 13.33 14.42
CA LEU A 149 15.19 12.01 13.81
C LEU A 149 14.18 12.00 12.66
N PRO A 150 14.48 11.28 11.56
CA PRO A 150 13.52 11.05 10.48
C PRO A 150 12.24 10.39 11.00
N GLN A 151 11.08 10.80 10.47
CA GLN A 151 9.79 10.22 10.83
C GLN A 151 9.75 8.69 10.61
N VAL A 152 10.52 8.17 9.64
CA VAL A 152 10.64 6.74 9.39
C VAL A 152 11.23 5.97 10.60
N ALA A 153 12.16 6.56 11.35
CA ALA A 153 12.71 5.94 12.57
C ALA A 153 11.62 5.80 13.66
N ILE A 154 10.82 6.85 13.82
CA ILE A 154 9.69 6.92 14.74
C ILE A 154 8.65 5.86 14.35
N SER A 155 8.30 5.76 13.07
CA SER A 155 7.35 4.78 12.55
C SER A 155 7.85 3.34 12.67
N LEU A 156 9.16 3.09 12.49
CA LEU A 156 9.78 1.77 12.69
C LEU A 156 9.61 1.33 14.15
N VAL A 157 10.02 2.16 15.12
CA VAL A 157 9.94 1.77 16.53
C VAL A 157 8.50 1.64 17.01
N LYS A 158 7.56 2.43 16.47
CA LYS A 158 6.12 2.29 16.74
C LYS A 158 5.48 1.05 16.10
N GLY A 159 6.19 0.31 15.24
CA GLY A 159 5.65 -0.85 14.54
C GLY A 159 4.72 -0.52 13.38
N ASN A 160 4.63 0.76 12.98
CA ASN A 160 3.73 1.24 11.93
C ASN A 160 4.38 1.24 10.53
N HIS A 161 5.60 0.70 10.42
CA HIS A 161 6.34 0.65 9.17
C HIS A 161 6.30 -0.77 8.58
N PRO A 162 6.12 -0.95 7.26
CA PRO A 162 6.06 -2.27 6.65
C PRO A 162 7.27 -3.17 6.94
N LEU A 163 8.47 -2.59 7.01
CA LEU A 163 9.69 -3.32 7.39
C LEU A 163 9.56 -4.01 8.77
N CYS A 164 8.82 -3.41 9.71
CA CYS A 164 8.55 -4.02 11.00
C CYS A 164 7.59 -5.20 10.88
N ALA A 165 6.59 -5.11 10.00
CA ALA A 165 5.63 -6.19 9.79
C ALA A 165 6.32 -7.49 9.37
N LEU A 166 7.38 -7.40 8.53
CA LEU A 166 8.18 -8.56 8.16
C LEU A 166 8.94 -9.16 9.35
N LEU A 167 9.58 -8.34 10.19
CA LEU A 167 10.23 -8.85 11.40
C LEU A 167 9.24 -9.49 12.36
N THR A 168 8.10 -8.84 12.60
CA THR A 168 7.05 -9.35 13.48
C THR A 168 6.51 -10.70 12.99
N LEU A 169 6.29 -10.87 11.69
CA LEU A 169 5.91 -12.18 11.11
C LEU A 169 6.97 -13.26 11.35
N LEU A 170 8.26 -12.92 11.31
CA LEU A 170 9.34 -13.91 11.42
C LEU A 170 9.69 -14.26 12.87
N GLU A 171 9.56 -13.30 13.79
CA GLU A 171 10.06 -13.44 15.16
C GLU A 171 8.95 -13.69 16.18
N GLU A 172 7.72 -13.25 15.88
CA GLU A 172 6.57 -13.38 16.78
C GLU A 172 5.49 -14.32 16.24
N ALA A 173 5.80 -15.13 15.21
CA ALA A 173 4.86 -16.01 14.54
C ALA A 173 4.02 -16.87 15.50
N ASP A 174 4.66 -17.46 16.51
CA ASP A 174 4.02 -18.35 17.48
C ASP A 174 3.06 -17.63 18.45
N ARG A 175 3.07 -16.29 18.46
CA ARG A 175 2.32 -15.46 19.43
C ARG A 175 1.23 -14.62 18.75
N LEU A 176 1.16 -14.62 17.43
CA LEU A 176 0.19 -13.85 16.66
C LEU A 176 -1.14 -14.62 16.58
N ASP A 177 -2.25 -13.90 16.74
CA ASP A 177 -3.58 -14.40 16.37
C ASP A 177 -3.77 -14.35 14.84
N ASP A 178 -4.76 -15.09 14.34
CA ASP A 178 -5.02 -15.26 12.91
C ASP A 178 -5.30 -13.90 12.22
N ASP A 179 -6.04 -13.00 12.86
CA ASP A 179 -6.40 -11.70 12.28
C ASP A 179 -5.19 -10.79 12.14
N ARG A 180 -4.32 -10.74 13.16
CA ARG A 180 -3.07 -9.97 13.13
C ARG A 180 -2.06 -10.59 12.18
N TRP A 181 -1.98 -11.92 12.12
CA TRP A 181 -1.14 -12.61 11.14
C TRP A 181 -1.52 -12.23 9.72
N VAL A 182 -2.81 -12.32 9.37
CA VAL A 182 -3.31 -11.96 8.03
C VAL A 182 -3.03 -10.49 7.72
N GLN A 183 -3.23 -9.57 8.67
CA GLN A 183 -2.93 -8.15 8.49
C GLN A 183 -1.44 -7.88 8.21
N LEU A 184 -0.56 -8.57 8.93
CA LEU A 184 0.88 -8.43 8.75
C LEU A 184 1.35 -9.07 7.44
N GLU A 185 0.85 -10.26 7.11
CA GLU A 185 1.14 -10.96 5.85
C GLU A 185 0.71 -10.11 4.65
N ASP A 186 -0.49 -9.54 4.71
CA ASP A 186 -1.03 -8.64 3.69
C ASP A 186 -0.21 -7.35 3.59
N THR A 187 0.23 -6.78 4.72
CA THR A 187 1.14 -5.63 4.74
C THR A 187 2.48 -5.94 4.07
N VAL A 188 3.08 -7.10 4.35
CA VAL A 188 4.34 -7.55 3.74
C VAL A 188 4.15 -7.85 2.25
N ALA A 189 3.05 -8.52 1.87
CA ALA A 189 2.75 -8.84 0.49
C ALA A 189 2.55 -7.57 -0.37
N ARG A 190 1.85 -6.56 0.18
CA ARG A 190 1.61 -5.27 -0.47
C ARG A 190 2.87 -4.43 -0.62
N SER A 191 3.78 -4.49 0.37
CA SER A 191 4.95 -3.60 0.44
C SER A 191 6.20 -4.18 -0.21
N PHE A 192 6.40 -5.49 -0.13
CA PHE A 192 7.62 -6.17 -0.57
C PHE A 192 7.36 -7.33 -1.53
N GLY A 193 6.10 -7.57 -1.88
CA GLY A 193 5.71 -8.62 -2.82
C GLY A 193 5.24 -9.90 -2.14
N ARG A 194 4.30 -10.58 -2.80
CA ARG A 194 3.66 -11.80 -2.31
C ARG A 194 4.62 -12.99 -2.20
N SER A 195 5.67 -13.02 -3.02
CA SER A 195 6.71 -14.05 -2.93
C SER A 195 7.45 -13.99 -1.59
N LEU A 196 7.68 -12.80 -1.04
CA LEU A 196 8.31 -12.61 0.25
C LEU A 196 7.37 -12.97 1.40
N ALA A 197 6.10 -12.54 1.33
CA ALA A 197 5.09 -12.91 2.32
C ALA A 197 4.89 -14.44 2.40
N VAL A 198 4.81 -15.12 1.24
CA VAL A 198 4.73 -16.58 1.16
C VAL A 198 6.01 -17.25 1.66
N ALA A 199 7.18 -16.65 1.43
CA ALA A 199 8.44 -17.17 1.97
C ALA A 199 8.48 -17.06 3.50
N ALA A 200 7.96 -15.97 4.07
CA ALA A 200 7.82 -15.77 5.51
C ALA A 200 6.86 -16.81 6.11
N SER A 201 5.67 -16.98 5.53
CA SER A 201 4.67 -17.94 6.03
C SER A 201 5.10 -19.40 5.88
N ARG A 202 5.97 -19.71 4.91
CA ARG A 202 6.57 -21.04 4.74
C ARG A 202 7.83 -21.27 5.58
N GLY A 203 8.22 -20.33 6.45
CA GLY A 203 9.41 -20.43 7.29
C GLY A 203 10.74 -20.50 6.51
N LYS A 204 10.77 -19.99 5.27
CA LYS A 204 11.95 -20.02 4.39
C LYS A 204 12.90 -18.83 4.61
N LEU A 205 12.50 -17.90 5.46
CA LEU A 205 13.27 -16.73 5.85
C LEU A 205 13.78 -16.95 7.27
N GLN A 206 15.08 -16.79 7.48
CA GLN A 206 15.72 -16.94 8.77
C GLN A 206 16.42 -15.64 9.14
N VAL A 207 16.08 -15.06 10.28
CA VAL A 207 16.82 -13.96 10.88
C VAL A 207 18.14 -14.54 11.42
N GLY A 208 19.27 -13.93 11.09
CA GLY A 208 20.59 -14.45 11.45
C GLY A 208 20.77 -14.57 12.96
N GLY A 209 20.74 -15.80 13.48
CA GLY A 209 20.88 -16.08 14.92
C GLY A 209 20.52 -17.51 15.38
N GLN A 210 19.83 -18.32 14.58
CA GLN A 210 19.57 -19.73 14.92
C GLN A 210 19.98 -20.67 13.79
N VAL A 211 21.00 -21.47 14.06
CA VAL A 211 21.42 -22.63 13.25
C VAL A 211 20.89 -23.89 13.92
N ALA A 212 20.10 -24.68 13.20
CA ALA A 212 19.87 -26.11 13.46
C ALA A 212 19.56 -26.84 12.13
N PRO A 213 19.87 -28.14 11.99
CA PRO A 213 20.59 -28.71 10.84
C PRO A 213 19.73 -29.36 9.74
N ALA A 214 20.40 -29.60 8.60
CA ALA A 214 19.96 -30.00 7.25
C ALA A 214 19.18 -31.34 7.11
N PRO A 215 18.77 -31.71 5.88
CA PRO A 215 19.62 -32.63 5.11
C PRO A 215 19.89 -32.25 3.64
N ARG A 216 21.09 -32.64 3.22
CA ARG A 216 21.74 -32.66 1.91
C ARG A 216 20.83 -32.88 0.69
N GLU A 217 21.07 -32.05 -0.34
CA GLU A 217 21.31 -32.54 -1.70
C GLU A 217 22.63 -31.95 -2.24
N ALA A 218 23.39 -32.80 -2.94
CA ALA A 218 24.70 -32.52 -3.51
C ALA A 218 24.57 -32.37 -5.06
N PRO A 219 25.65 -32.11 -5.82
CA PRO A 219 25.97 -30.80 -6.35
C PRO A 219 25.87 -30.76 -7.89
N SER A 220 25.74 -29.55 -8.45
CA SER A 220 26.18 -29.27 -9.83
C SER A 220 26.78 -27.87 -9.91
N THR A 221 28.09 -27.84 -9.68
CA THR A 221 29.12 -26.93 -10.22
C THR A 221 28.88 -26.56 -11.69
N GLN A 222 29.25 -25.42 -12.29
CA GLN A 222 30.03 -24.19 -12.04
C GLN A 222 29.64 -23.25 -13.23
N THR A 223 29.78 -21.92 -13.25
CA THR A 223 31.03 -21.14 -13.23
C THR A 223 30.69 -19.65 -13.14
N VAL A 224 31.51 -18.89 -12.41
CA VAL A 224 31.42 -17.46 -12.07
C VAL A 224 32.32 -16.61 -12.98
N ALA A 225 31.97 -15.32 -13.18
CA ALA A 225 32.82 -14.10 -13.03
C ALA A 225 32.64 -13.04 -14.15
N PRO A 226 33.05 -11.75 -13.96
CA PRO A 226 32.76 -10.82 -12.86
C PRO A 226 32.33 -9.40 -13.34
N LEU A 227 31.97 -8.54 -12.37
CA LEU A 227 31.58 -7.12 -12.49
C LEU A 227 32.65 -6.19 -13.11
N GLN A 228 32.19 -5.15 -13.83
CA GLN A 228 32.89 -3.87 -13.99
C GLN A 228 31.91 -2.71 -13.81
N ALA A 229 32.31 -1.73 -12.99
CA ALA A 229 31.62 -0.48 -12.72
C ALA A 229 32.05 0.62 -13.70
N SER A 230 31.16 1.60 -13.93
CA SER A 230 31.40 3.07 -13.82
C SER A 230 30.50 3.84 -14.79
N ASP A 231 29.54 4.61 -14.27
CA ASP A 231 29.62 6.09 -14.21
C ASP A 231 28.24 6.73 -14.00
N VAL A 232 28.22 7.72 -13.10
CA VAL A 232 27.09 8.59 -12.74
C VAL A 232 27.13 9.84 -13.60
N ILE A 233 26.00 10.29 -14.17
CA ILE A 233 25.79 11.72 -14.53
C ILE A 233 24.34 12.14 -14.23
N PHE A 234 24.20 13.25 -13.49
CA PHE A 234 22.98 14.04 -13.25
C PHE A 234 22.69 14.99 -14.43
N GLY A 235 21.41 15.35 -14.67
CA GLY A 235 21.06 16.63 -15.29
C GLY A 235 19.84 16.65 -16.22
N ALA A 236 19.08 17.73 -16.17
CA ALA A 236 17.76 17.92 -16.74
C ALA A 236 17.67 18.24 -18.25
N THR A 237 16.45 18.04 -18.78
CA THR A 237 15.70 18.75 -19.85
C THR A 237 15.80 18.41 -21.35
N ALA A 238 14.59 18.33 -21.93
CA ALA A 238 14.12 18.66 -23.31
C ALA A 238 14.15 17.58 -24.42
N PRO A 239 13.18 17.61 -25.37
CA PRO A 239 12.68 16.43 -26.07
C PRO A 239 13.49 16.09 -27.31
N THR A 240 13.79 14.81 -27.49
CA THR A 240 14.52 14.30 -28.66
C THR A 240 13.56 14.00 -29.81
N ALA A 241 13.83 14.58 -30.98
CA ALA A 241 13.18 14.26 -32.23
C ALA A 241 13.31 12.76 -32.54
N GLY A 242 12.18 12.07 -32.69
CA GLY A 242 12.10 10.61 -32.80
C GLY A 242 11.08 9.96 -31.86
N ALA A 243 10.50 10.73 -30.93
CA ALA A 243 9.43 10.26 -30.06
C ALA A 243 8.13 10.00 -30.85
N VAL A 244 7.55 8.81 -30.65
CA VAL A 244 6.23 8.46 -31.19
C VAL A 244 5.18 9.19 -30.36
N ALA A 245 4.51 10.17 -30.97
CA ALA A 245 3.55 11.01 -30.27
C ALA A 245 2.18 10.32 -30.16
N LEU A 246 1.69 10.21 -28.93
CA LEU A 246 0.36 9.66 -28.62
C LEU A 246 -0.59 10.77 -28.20
N GLU A 247 -1.87 10.49 -28.38
CA GLU A 247 -2.95 11.21 -27.73
C GLU A 247 -3.69 10.23 -26.81
N VAL A 248 -3.78 10.59 -25.53
CA VAL A 248 -4.39 9.78 -24.49
C VAL A 248 -5.60 10.54 -23.95
N MET A 249 -6.79 10.01 -24.19
CA MET A 249 -8.03 10.53 -23.61
C MET A 249 -8.43 9.68 -22.42
N VAL A 250 -8.84 10.30 -21.32
CA VAL A 250 -9.40 9.63 -20.13
C VAL A 250 -10.72 10.28 -19.72
N HIS A 251 -11.69 9.48 -19.30
CA HIS A 251 -12.92 9.95 -18.66
C HIS A 251 -12.72 10.00 -17.16
N ILE A 252 -12.72 11.21 -16.58
CA ILE A 252 -12.46 11.40 -15.15
C ILE A 252 -13.78 11.60 -14.41
N GLY A 253 -14.02 10.81 -13.36
CA GLY A 253 -15.22 10.85 -12.54
C GLY A 253 -15.54 12.26 -12.04
N GLY A 254 -16.75 12.74 -12.37
CA GLY A 254 -17.21 14.07 -12.02
C GLY A 254 -16.51 15.25 -12.72
N ILE A 255 -15.72 15.00 -13.78
CA ILE A 255 -15.11 16.02 -14.64
C ILE A 255 -15.49 15.79 -16.12
N GLY A 256 -15.46 14.54 -16.59
CA GLY A 256 -15.71 14.17 -17.99
C GLY A 256 -14.43 13.89 -18.78
N ASP A 257 -14.55 13.87 -20.12
CA ASP A 257 -13.45 13.52 -21.03
C ASP A 257 -12.38 14.62 -21.05
N ARG A 258 -11.11 14.22 -20.89
CA ARG A 258 -9.92 15.08 -21.00
C ARG A 258 -8.86 14.39 -21.84
N THR A 259 -8.12 15.18 -22.62
CA THR A 259 -7.10 14.69 -23.56
C THR A 259 -5.73 15.20 -23.16
N PHE A 260 -4.74 14.32 -23.23
CA PHE A 260 -3.37 14.52 -22.79
C PHE A 260 -2.40 14.00 -23.87
N SER A 261 -1.15 14.45 -23.80
CA SER A 261 -0.06 14.01 -24.66
C SER A 261 0.63 12.76 -24.09
N ASP A 262 1.48 12.13 -24.90
CA ASP A 262 2.42 11.13 -24.42
C ASP A 262 3.35 11.70 -23.34
N ARG A 263 3.84 10.84 -22.45
CA ARG A 263 4.81 11.16 -21.37
C ARG A 263 4.31 12.08 -20.25
N GLU A 264 3.06 12.51 -20.25
CA GLU A 264 2.42 13.13 -19.07
C GLU A 264 1.40 12.18 -18.44
N PHE A 265 1.07 12.43 -17.16
CA PHE A 265 0.01 11.69 -16.48
C PHE A 265 -1.35 12.20 -16.95
N ALA A 266 -2.07 11.38 -17.72
CA ALA A 266 -3.45 11.59 -18.12
C ALA A 266 -4.38 11.22 -16.95
N GLY A 267 -5.01 12.22 -16.34
CA GLY A 267 -5.89 12.04 -15.18
C GLY A 267 -5.66 13.11 -14.11
N THR A 268 -5.92 12.75 -12.85
CA THR A 268 -5.64 13.58 -11.67
C THR A 268 -4.81 12.80 -10.66
N ILE A 269 -3.93 13.46 -9.91
CA ILE A 269 -3.11 12.81 -8.88
C ILE A 269 -3.49 13.38 -7.52
N GLY A 270 -3.94 12.54 -6.59
CA GLY A 270 -4.22 12.94 -5.20
C GLY A 270 -5.54 13.68 -4.98
N GLU A 271 -6.35 13.84 -6.04
CA GLU A 271 -7.68 14.47 -5.97
C GLU A 271 -8.81 13.47 -5.67
N SER A 272 -8.48 12.18 -5.46
CA SER A 272 -9.45 11.10 -5.19
C SER A 272 -10.48 10.90 -6.31
N ARG A 273 -10.14 11.24 -7.57
CA ARG A 273 -11.03 11.09 -8.74
C ARG A 273 -10.60 9.92 -9.61
N ALA A 274 -11.58 9.11 -10.01
CA ALA A 274 -11.34 7.87 -10.73
C ALA A 274 -11.27 8.12 -12.23
N ILE A 275 -10.46 7.34 -12.93
CA ILE A 275 -10.63 7.13 -14.37
C ILE A 275 -11.69 6.05 -14.55
N GLU A 276 -12.75 6.36 -15.29
CA GLU A 276 -13.84 5.41 -15.63
C GLU A 276 -13.69 4.82 -17.03
N GLY A 277 -12.80 5.39 -17.84
CA GLY A 277 -12.40 4.83 -19.12
C GLY A 277 -11.29 5.62 -19.81
N MET A 278 -10.73 5.04 -20.86
CA MET A 278 -9.62 5.60 -21.62
C MET A 278 -9.70 5.26 -23.11
N GLN A 279 -9.00 6.05 -23.92
CA GLN A 279 -8.79 5.85 -25.34
C GLN A 279 -7.38 6.32 -25.69
N ILE A 280 -6.67 5.54 -26.51
CA ILE A 280 -5.28 5.82 -26.90
C ILE A 280 -5.20 5.76 -28.43
N ARG A 281 -4.60 6.79 -29.05
CA ARG A 281 -4.33 6.81 -30.48
C ARG A 281 -2.99 7.43 -30.82
N PHE A 282 -2.44 7.11 -31.98
CA PHE A 282 -1.27 7.82 -32.49
C PHE A 282 -1.70 9.20 -32.99
N LYS A 283 -0.93 10.26 -32.66
CA LYS A 283 -1.18 11.59 -33.25
C LYS A 283 -0.89 11.60 -34.76
N GLN A 284 0.03 10.73 -35.19
CA GLN A 284 0.36 10.51 -36.59
C GLN A 284 0.45 8.99 -36.82
N PRO A 285 -0.33 8.43 -37.76
CA PRO A 285 -0.26 7.00 -38.07
C PRO A 285 1.16 6.60 -38.50
N ILE A 286 1.66 5.50 -37.95
CA ILE A 286 2.94 4.90 -38.33
C ILE A 286 2.62 3.62 -39.11
N PRO A 287 2.92 3.54 -40.41
CA PRO A 287 2.61 2.37 -41.22
C PRO A 287 3.18 1.09 -40.61
N GLY A 288 2.34 0.07 -40.41
CA GLY A 288 2.75 -1.22 -39.85
C GLY A 288 2.91 -1.26 -38.33
N LEU A 289 2.67 -0.16 -37.62
CA LEU A 289 2.62 -0.12 -36.15
C LEU A 289 1.19 0.16 -35.68
N GLY A 290 0.67 -0.68 -34.80
CA GLY A 290 -0.63 -0.54 -34.15
C GLY A 290 -0.50 -0.62 -32.63
N ILE A 291 -1.61 -0.34 -31.94
CA ILE A 291 -1.73 -0.43 -30.49
C ILE A 291 -3.07 -1.08 -30.14
N ARG A 292 -3.07 -1.94 -29.10
CA ARG A 292 -4.29 -2.47 -28.50
C ARG A 292 -4.22 -2.38 -26.99
N TYR A 293 -5.36 -2.29 -26.34
CA TYR A 293 -5.43 -2.18 -24.89
C TYR A 293 -6.70 -2.78 -24.31
N MET A 294 -6.62 -3.11 -23.03
CA MET A 294 -7.71 -3.67 -22.22
C MET A 294 -7.72 -2.96 -20.87
N GLY A 295 -8.90 -2.72 -20.32
CA GLY A 295 -9.09 -2.19 -18.97
C GLY A 295 -9.69 -3.24 -18.02
N HIS A 296 -9.32 -3.19 -16.75
CA HIS A 296 -9.96 -3.94 -15.68
C HIS A 296 -10.94 -3.02 -14.94
N LEU A 297 -12.24 -3.31 -15.03
CA LEU A 297 -13.29 -2.51 -14.42
C LEU A 297 -13.73 -3.08 -13.08
N GLN A 298 -13.98 -2.20 -12.10
CA GLN A 298 -14.53 -2.58 -10.80
C GLN A 298 -15.77 -3.47 -10.97
N SER A 299 -15.82 -4.55 -10.17
CA SER A 299 -16.93 -5.51 -10.11
C SER A 299 -17.29 -6.21 -11.44
N THR A 300 -16.51 -5.98 -12.50
CA THR A 300 -16.75 -6.49 -13.85
C THR A 300 -15.57 -7.34 -14.32
N GLY A 301 -14.35 -6.93 -13.99
CA GLY A 301 -13.13 -7.62 -14.37
C GLY A 301 -12.53 -7.09 -15.67
N ASP A 302 -11.73 -7.93 -16.33
CA ASP A 302 -11.08 -7.58 -17.59
C ASP A 302 -12.11 -7.39 -18.72
N THR A 303 -11.95 -6.31 -19.45
CA THR A 303 -12.74 -6.02 -20.66
C THR A 303 -12.18 -6.76 -21.88
N ALA A 304 -12.91 -6.73 -22.99
CA ALA A 304 -12.35 -7.15 -24.27
C ALA A 304 -11.20 -6.22 -24.68
N TRP A 305 -10.22 -6.75 -25.41
CA TRP A 305 -9.19 -5.94 -26.05
C TRP A 305 -9.81 -5.05 -27.12
N VAL A 306 -9.48 -3.77 -27.07
CA VAL A 306 -9.88 -2.78 -28.08
C VAL A 306 -8.64 -2.26 -28.81
N GLY A 307 -8.83 -1.78 -30.03
CA GLY A 307 -7.76 -1.26 -30.89
C GLY A 307 -7.53 0.23 -30.71
N GLU A 308 -6.58 0.76 -31.48
CA GLU A 308 -6.31 2.19 -31.58
C GLU A 308 -7.59 3.03 -31.74
N GLY A 309 -7.76 4.05 -30.92
CA GLY A 309 -8.88 4.99 -31.02
C GLY A 309 -10.22 4.44 -30.54
N GLU A 310 -10.30 3.19 -30.07
CA GLU A 310 -11.52 2.62 -29.49
C GLU A 310 -11.62 2.92 -27.99
N TYR A 311 -12.82 3.12 -27.46
CA TYR A 311 -12.98 3.45 -26.03
C TYR A 311 -13.05 2.18 -25.18
N VAL A 312 -12.29 2.14 -24.07
CA VAL A 312 -12.41 1.10 -23.04
C VAL A 312 -12.84 1.73 -21.71
N GLY A 313 -13.88 1.18 -21.09
CA GLY A 313 -14.43 1.67 -19.82
C GLY A 313 -15.95 1.65 -19.80
N SER A 314 -16.55 2.21 -18.75
CA SER A 314 -18.00 2.34 -18.64
C SER A 314 -18.39 3.81 -18.53
N ARG A 315 -18.94 4.38 -19.61
CA ARG A 315 -19.55 5.71 -19.54
C ARG A 315 -20.86 5.62 -18.77
N LEU A 316 -21.09 6.53 -17.82
CA LEU A 316 -22.36 6.70 -17.09
C LEU A 316 -22.78 5.56 -16.14
N GLU A 317 -21.95 4.53 -15.95
CA GLU A 317 -22.20 3.46 -14.97
C GLU A 317 -21.40 3.63 -13.67
N SER A 318 -20.60 4.70 -13.57
CA SER A 318 -19.75 5.03 -12.41
C SER A 318 -18.82 3.90 -11.96
N ARG A 319 -18.36 3.05 -12.89
CA ARG A 319 -17.35 2.03 -12.59
C ARG A 319 -15.97 2.56 -12.95
N ARG A 320 -15.07 2.50 -11.97
CA ARG A 320 -13.67 2.90 -12.13
C ARG A 320 -12.86 1.79 -12.81
N LEU A 321 -11.83 2.21 -13.55
CA LEU A 321 -10.71 1.34 -13.89
C LEU A 321 -9.88 1.08 -12.63
N GLU A 322 -9.51 -0.19 -12.46
CA GLU A 322 -8.60 -0.67 -11.40
C GLU A 322 -7.31 -1.23 -11.98
N GLY A 323 -7.21 -1.27 -13.30
CA GLY A 323 -6.01 -1.61 -14.02
C GLY A 323 -6.21 -1.60 -15.52
N PHE A 324 -5.12 -1.79 -16.25
CA PHE A 324 -5.13 -1.85 -17.71
C PHE A 324 -3.91 -2.58 -18.25
N THR A 325 -3.94 -2.95 -19.53
CA THR A 325 -2.81 -3.53 -20.26
C THR A 325 -2.76 -2.92 -21.64
N ILE A 326 -1.56 -2.62 -22.14
CA ILE A 326 -1.36 -1.99 -23.45
C ILE A 326 -0.27 -2.77 -24.18
N GLU A 327 -0.49 -3.03 -25.47
CA GLU A 327 0.45 -3.76 -26.31
C GLU A 327 0.59 -3.09 -27.68
N LEU A 328 1.81 -3.11 -28.22
CA LEU A 328 2.06 -2.79 -29.63
C LEU A 328 1.68 -3.98 -30.50
N THR A 329 1.18 -3.69 -31.69
CA THR A 329 0.77 -4.68 -32.69
C THR A 329 1.29 -4.28 -34.07
N GLY A 330 1.18 -5.19 -35.03
CA GLY A 330 1.62 -4.96 -36.41
C GLY A 330 3.09 -5.32 -36.66
N PRO A 331 3.49 -5.41 -37.95
CA PRO A 331 4.81 -5.89 -38.35
C PRO A 331 5.99 -5.03 -37.87
N GLU A 332 5.77 -3.77 -37.50
CA GLU A 332 6.83 -2.86 -37.06
C GLU A 332 6.99 -2.82 -35.52
N ALA A 333 6.14 -3.52 -34.76
CA ALA A 333 6.13 -3.45 -33.28
C ALA A 333 7.49 -3.73 -32.64
N ASP A 334 8.27 -4.66 -33.19
CA ASP A 334 9.57 -5.05 -32.63
C ASP A 334 10.62 -3.94 -32.67
N ARG A 335 10.42 -2.90 -33.48
CA ARG A 335 11.32 -1.74 -33.60
C ARG A 335 11.05 -0.66 -32.55
N TYR A 336 10.03 -0.86 -31.73
CA TYR A 336 9.57 0.10 -30.74
C TYR A 336 9.47 -0.57 -29.37
N GLN A 337 9.60 0.25 -28.34
CA GLN A 337 9.35 -0.16 -26.97
C GLN A 337 8.27 0.74 -26.37
N LEU A 338 7.22 0.10 -25.89
CA LEU A 338 6.10 0.74 -25.21
C LEU A 338 6.35 0.69 -23.71
N PHE A 339 6.14 1.83 -23.05
CA PHE A 339 6.20 1.97 -21.62
C PHE A 339 4.90 2.60 -21.10
N TYR A 340 4.44 2.15 -19.94
CA TYR A 340 3.33 2.77 -19.25
C TYR A 340 3.40 2.63 -17.74
N GLN A 341 2.70 3.52 -17.06
CA GLN A 341 2.62 3.62 -15.61
C GLN A 341 1.23 4.08 -15.20
N GLY A 342 0.68 3.53 -14.13
CA GLY A 342 -0.57 3.98 -13.52
C GLY A 342 -0.30 4.72 -12.22
N HIS A 343 -1.15 5.68 -11.86
CA HIS A 343 -1.25 6.24 -10.53
C HIS A 343 -2.54 5.74 -9.89
N PHE A 344 -2.42 5.05 -8.76
CA PHE A 344 -3.55 4.45 -8.07
C PHE A 344 -3.77 5.11 -6.71
N ALA A 345 -5.02 5.36 -6.36
CA ALA A 345 -5.39 5.95 -5.08
C ALA A 345 -4.78 5.16 -3.92
N ARG A 346 -4.13 5.85 -2.98
CA ARG A 346 -3.49 5.29 -1.76
C ARG A 346 -2.31 4.32 -2.01
N TYR A 347 -1.98 4.03 -3.26
CA TYR A 347 -0.83 3.22 -3.68
C TYR A 347 0.27 4.06 -4.36
N GLY A 348 -0.12 5.13 -5.06
CA GLY A 348 0.79 6.00 -5.77
C GLY A 348 1.10 5.50 -7.19
N ASN A 349 2.25 5.90 -7.73
CA ASN A 349 2.68 5.48 -9.05
C ASN A 349 3.11 4.00 -9.03
N SER A 350 2.60 3.21 -9.97
CA SER A 350 3.14 1.86 -10.24
C SER A 350 4.59 1.94 -10.71
N ASN A 351 5.26 0.80 -10.82
CA ASN A 351 6.47 0.73 -11.63
C ASN A 351 6.16 1.08 -13.09
N VAL A 352 7.19 1.50 -13.81
CA VAL A 352 7.10 1.59 -15.27
C VAL A 352 7.11 0.18 -15.82
N LEU A 353 6.06 -0.14 -16.55
CA LEU A 353 5.83 -1.44 -17.18
C LEU A 353 6.06 -1.34 -18.68
N SER A 354 6.35 -2.47 -19.30
CA SER A 354 6.50 -2.61 -20.74
C SER A 354 5.28 -3.28 -21.38
N GLY A 355 5.16 -3.16 -22.70
CA GLY A 355 4.07 -3.75 -23.49
C GLY A 355 3.65 -5.16 -23.06
N GLY A 356 2.38 -5.34 -22.72
CA GLY A 356 1.75 -6.62 -22.37
C GLY A 356 1.69 -6.95 -20.88
N GLU A 357 2.34 -6.16 -20.02
CA GLU A 357 2.30 -6.36 -18.57
C GLU A 357 1.06 -5.71 -17.94
N PHE A 358 0.37 -6.39 -17.02
CA PHE A 358 -0.82 -5.80 -16.39
C PHE A 358 -0.44 -4.65 -15.44
N CYS A 359 -0.93 -3.44 -15.72
CA CYS A 359 -0.79 -2.26 -14.87
C CYS A 359 -2.01 -2.11 -13.96
N GLY A 360 -1.91 -2.58 -12.74
CA GLY A 360 -2.95 -2.50 -11.72
C GLY A 360 -2.91 -3.72 -10.82
N LEU A 361 -3.90 -3.83 -9.93
CA LEU A 361 -4.00 -4.94 -8.99
C LEU A 361 -5.43 -5.50 -9.03
N ARG A 362 -5.61 -6.64 -9.70
CA ARG A 362 -6.92 -7.29 -9.82
C ARG A 362 -7.41 -7.71 -8.43
N GLY A 363 -8.61 -7.26 -8.04
CA GLY A 363 -9.25 -7.65 -6.79
C GLY A 363 -8.91 -6.82 -5.55
N ASP A 364 -7.97 -5.88 -5.65
CA ASP A 364 -7.61 -4.97 -4.55
C ASP A 364 -8.54 -3.74 -4.45
N GLY A 365 -9.42 -3.55 -5.44
CA GLY A 365 -10.37 -2.44 -5.47
C GLY A 365 -9.71 -1.07 -5.71
N LEU A 366 -8.44 -1.03 -6.08
CA LEU A 366 -7.66 0.20 -6.17
C LEU A 366 -8.08 1.04 -7.37
N GLN A 367 -8.41 2.30 -7.11
CA GLN A 367 -8.86 3.23 -8.12
C GLN A 367 -7.69 3.78 -8.93
N LEU A 368 -7.71 3.61 -10.25
CA LEU A 368 -6.82 4.32 -11.15
C LEU A 368 -7.23 5.80 -11.21
N GLU A 369 -6.32 6.72 -10.88
CA GLU A 369 -6.58 8.17 -10.93
C GLU A 369 -5.87 8.86 -12.10
N ALA A 370 -4.70 8.33 -12.52
CA ALA A 370 -3.98 8.81 -13.69
C ALA A 370 -3.20 7.68 -14.37
N LEU A 371 -2.89 7.83 -15.66
CA LEU A 371 -2.01 6.92 -16.39
C LEU A 371 -1.06 7.68 -17.32
N LYS A 372 0.13 7.15 -17.50
CA LYS A 372 1.18 7.72 -18.33
C LYS A 372 1.63 6.67 -19.34
N VAL A 373 1.69 7.03 -20.61
CA VAL A 373 2.07 6.13 -21.70
C VAL A 373 3.06 6.84 -22.62
N TRP A 374 4.09 6.12 -23.07
CA TRP A 374 5.02 6.62 -24.07
C TRP A 374 5.66 5.47 -24.85
N ILE A 375 6.13 5.79 -26.05
CA ILE A 375 6.79 4.84 -26.93
C ILE A 375 8.13 5.44 -27.35
N ASP A 376 9.16 4.62 -27.25
CA ASP A 376 10.51 4.91 -27.74
C ASP A 376 10.85 3.98 -28.91
N ARG A 377 11.67 4.48 -29.82
CA ARG A 377 12.26 3.64 -30.86
C ARG A 377 13.43 2.87 -30.26
N LYS A 378 13.55 1.58 -30.58
CA LYS A 378 14.70 0.76 -30.18
C LYS A 378 15.95 1.09 -30.98
#